data_AF-A0AAN6ILC2-F1
#
_entry.id   AF-A0AAN6ILC2-F1
#
_cell.length_a   1.000
_cell.length_b   1.000
_cell.length_c   1.000
_cell.angle_alpha   90.00
_cell.angle_beta   90.00
_cell.angle_gamma   90.00
#
_symmetry.space_group_name_H-M   'P 1'
#
loop_
_entity.id
_entity.type
_entity.pdbx_description
1 polymer ?
#
loop_
_entity_poly.entity_id
_entity_poly.type
_entity_poly.pdbx_seq_one_letter_code
_entity_poly.pdbx_strand_id
1 'polypeptide(L)' 'MSTKSYYEILEVDETATDSEIKRAYRQLAMKYHPDKNADGAEMFKEISHAYETLGDPSKRADYDEFGAQGAPED' A
#
# COMPACT_ATOMS: atom_id res chain seq x y z
N MET A 1 4.79 11.82 13.79
CA MET A 1 3.64 11.63 12.88
C MET A 1 4.08 10.55 11.92
N SER A 2 3.61 9.32 12.11
CA SER A 2 4.00 8.19 11.26
C SER A 2 3.33 8.37 9.91
N THR A 3 4.10 8.82 8.92
CA THR A 3 3.71 8.69 7.52
C THR A 3 3.46 7.21 7.30
N LYS A 4 2.21 6.78 7.14
CA LYS A 4 1.88 5.36 6.95
C LYS A 4 2.63 4.86 5.72
N SER A 5 3.42 3.81 5.90
CA SER A 5 4.13 3.18 4.78
C SER A 5 3.13 2.59 3.80
N TYR A 6 3.51 2.45 2.52
CA TYR A 6 2.64 1.80 1.54
C TYR A 6 2.28 0.36 1.94
N TYR A 7 3.18 -0.31 2.67
CA TYR A 7 2.93 -1.63 3.27
C TYR A 7 1.80 -1.58 4.31
N GLU A 8 1.79 -0.57 5.19
CA GLU A 8 0.72 -0.38 6.18
C GLU A 8 -0.62 -0.05 5.52
N ILE A 9 -0.62 0.77 4.45
CA ILE A 9 -1.83 1.10 3.68
C ILE A 9 -2.43 -0.16 3.04
N LEU A 10 -1.57 -1.05 2.53
CA LEU A 10 -1.99 -2.33 1.99
C LEU A 10 -2.26 -3.40 3.06
N GLU A 11 -2.11 -3.07 4.35
CA GLU A 11 -2.25 -4.01 5.47
C GLU A 11 -1.37 -5.27 5.26
N VAL A 12 -0.15 -5.09 4.72
CA VAL A 12 0.83 -6.15 4.48
C VAL A 12 2.16 -5.86 5.16
N ASP A 13 2.96 -6.90 5.34
CA ASP A 13 4.32 -6.79 5.87
C ASP A 13 5.29 -6.19 4.84
N GLU A 14 6.37 -5.54 5.28
CA GLU A 14 7.44 -5.06 4.41
C GLU A 14 8.13 -6.19 3.63
N THR A 15 8.11 -7.41 4.19
CA THR A 15 8.62 -8.63 3.55
C THR A 15 7.60 -9.30 2.63
N ALA A 16 6.39 -8.73 2.49
CA ALA A 16 5.33 -9.33 1.69
C ALA A 16 5.74 -9.54 0.24
N THR A 17 5.35 -10.69 -0.30
CA THR A 17 5.58 -11.04 -1.70
C THR A 17 4.62 -10.29 -2.62
N ASP A 18 4.99 -10.19 -3.90
CA ASP A 18 4.15 -9.58 -4.95
C ASP A 18 2.72 -10.17 -4.98
N SER A 19 2.63 -11.48 -4.73
CA SER A 19 1.36 -12.20 -4.65
C SER A 19 0.51 -11.76 -3.45
N GLU A 20 1.13 -11.49 -2.30
CA GLU A 20 0.46 -11.00 -1.09
C GLU A 20 -0.01 -9.56 -1.26
N ILE A 21 0.86 -8.69 -1.79
CA ILE A 21 0.53 -7.29 -2.15
C ILE A 21 -0.69 -7.24 -3.07
N LYS A 22 -0.68 -8.05 -4.14
CA LYS A 22 -1.80 -8.14 -5.09
C LYS A 22 -3.06 -8.74 -4.47
N ARG A 23 -2.93 -9.67 -3.52
CA ARG A 23 -4.07 -10.23 -2.80
C ARG A 23 -4.69 -9.20 -1.86
N ALA A 24 -3.87 -8.51 -1.09
CA ALA A 24 -4.31 -7.47 -0.16
C ALA A 24 -4.97 -6.29 -0.89
N TYR A 25 -4.36 -5.79 -1.96
CA TYR A 25 -4.96 -4.77 -2.82
C TYR A 25 -6.38 -5.16 -3.26
N ARG A 26 -6.59 -6.39 -3.74
CA ARG A 26 -7.92 -6.85 -4.15
C ARG A 26 -8.92 -6.90 -3.01
N GLN A 27 -8.50 -7.34 -1.82
CA GLN A 27 -9.37 -7.39 -0.64
C GLN A 27 -9.76 -5.99 -0.17
N LEU A 28 -8.80 -5.06 -0.14
CA LEU A 28 -9.02 -3.68 0.28
C LEU A 28 -9.80 -2.89 -0.76
N ALA A 29 -9.51 -3.07 -2.05
CA ALA A 29 -10.26 -2.47 -3.15
C ALA A 29 -11.75 -2.86 -3.11
N MET A 30 -12.09 -4.09 -2.72
CA MET A 30 -13.48 -4.52 -2.53
C MET A 30 -14.12 -3.94 -1.26
N LYS A 31 -13.34 -3.78 -0.19
CA LYS A 31 -13.77 -3.23 1.11
C LYS A 31 -14.05 -1.72 1.04
N TYR A 32 -13.21 -0.99 0.31
CA TYR A 32 -13.28 0.47 0.16
C TYR A 32 -13.79 0.91 -1.22
N HIS A 33 -14.39 0.00 -1.99
CA HIS A 33 -14.89 0.32 -3.33
C HIS A 33 -15.90 1.48 -3.27
N PRO A 34 -15.75 2.53 -4.09
CA PRO A 34 -16.61 3.73 -4.02
C PRO A 34 -18.10 3.44 -4.28
N ASP A 35 -18.40 2.38 -5.03
CA ASP A 35 -19.76 1.89 -5.27
C ASP A 35 -20.46 1.37 -3.99
N LYS A 36 -19.70 0.79 -3.07
CA LYS A 36 -20.22 0.22 -1.81
C LYS A 36 -20.03 1.16 -0.62
N ASN A 37 -19.03 2.03 -0.68
CA ASN A 37 -18.71 2.97 0.38
C ASN A 37 -18.25 4.29 -0.24
N ALA A 38 -19.15 5.26 -0.33
CA ALA A 38 -18.88 6.57 -0.93
C ALA A 38 -17.77 7.34 -0.20
N ASP A 39 -17.58 7.08 1.10
CA ASP A 39 -16.51 7.67 1.92
C ASP A 39 -15.17 6.92 1.75
N GLY A 40 -15.21 5.70 1.19
CA GLY A 40 -14.03 4.87 0.92
C GLY A 40 -13.18 5.36 -0.25
N ALA A 41 -13.61 6.40 -0.97
CA ALA A 41 -12.91 6.91 -2.16
C ALA A 41 -11.49 7.44 -1.84
N GLU A 42 -11.29 8.03 -0.66
CA GLU A 42 -9.97 8.51 -0.23
C GLU A 42 -9.04 7.32 0.07
N MET A 43 -9.51 6.38 0.88
CA MET A 43 -8.77 5.15 1.20
C MET A 43 -8.46 4.33 -0.06
N PHE A 44 -9.41 4.23 -1.00
CA PHE A 44 -9.22 3.54 -2.26
C PHE A 44 -8.11 4.16 -3.12
N LYS A 45 -8.00 5.50 -3.12
CA LYS A 45 -6.88 6.19 -3.77
C LYS A 45 -5.55 5.85 -3.11
N GLU A 46 -5.48 5.86 -1.79
CA GLU A 46 -4.25 5.48 -1.06
C GLU A 46 -3.84 4.04 -1.36
N ILE A 47 -4.78 3.10 -1.31
CA ILE A 47 -4.58 1.68 -1.65
C ILE A 47 -4.08 1.51 -3.09
N SER A 48 -4.68 2.25 -4.04
CA SER A 48 -4.29 2.20 -5.45
C SER A 48 -2.87 2.72 -5.65
N HIS A 49 -2.52 3.83 -4.98
CA HIS A 49 -1.20 4.43 -5.08
C HIS A 49 -0.11 3.55 -4.44
N ALA A 50 -0.41 2.95 -3.29
CA ALA A 50 0.46 1.98 -2.63
C ALA A 50 0.71 0.76 -3.52
N TYR A 51 -0.33 0.20 -4.15
CA TYR A 51 -0.20 -0.92 -5.07
C TYR A 51 0.56 -0.55 -6.35
N GLU A 52 0.39 0.66 -6.88
CA GLU A 52 1.13 1.10 -8.08
C GLU A 52 2.65 1.21 -7.83
N THR A 53 3.05 1.47 -6.59
CA THR A 53 4.45 1.52 -6.17
C THR A 53 4.96 0.13 -5.79
N LEU A 54 4.28 -0.57 -4.88
CA LEU A 54 4.74 -1.84 -4.33
C LEU A 54 4.50 -3.05 -5.23
N GLY A 55 3.53 -2.96 -6.14
CA GLY A 55 3.20 -4.02 -7.10
C GLY A 55 4.08 -3.99 -8.36
N ASP A 56 4.95 -2.99 -8.52
CA ASP A 56 6.00 -3.01 -9.53
C ASP A 56 7.35 -3.21 -8.84
N PRO A 57 8.10 -4.28 -9.16
CA PRO A 57 9.34 -4.59 -8.45
C PRO A 57 10.43 -3.51 -8.64
N SER A 58 10.41 -2.76 -9.74
CA SER A 58 11.36 -1.66 -9.94
C SER A 58 11.01 -0.49 -9.03
N LYS A 59 9.74 -0.05 -9.06
CA LYS A 59 9.27 1.05 -8.21
C LYS A 59 9.34 0.70 -6.72
N ARG A 60 9.10 -0.55 -6.35
CA ARG A 60 9.26 -1.06 -4.99
C ARG A 60 10.72 -0.97 -4.56
N ALA A 61 11.66 -1.39 -5.40
CA ALA A 61 13.08 -1.25 -5.10
C ALA A 61 13.48 0.22 -4.91
N ASP A 62 13.02 1.13 -5.77
CA ASP A 62 13.21 2.57 -5.59
C ASP A 62 12.56 3.08 -4.29
N TYR A 63 11.37 2.61 -3.96
CA TYR A 63 10.70 2.97 -2.70
C TYR A 63 11.43 2.44 -1.48
N ASP A 64 11.95 1.21 -1.51
CA ASP A 64 12.70 0.61 -0.43
C ASP A 64 14.09 1.26 -0.29
N GLU A 65 14.72 1.66 -1.39
CA GLU A 65 16.05 2.32 -1.43
C GLU A 65 15.97 3.80 -1.03
N PHE A 66 14.98 4.55 -1.52
CA PHE A 66 14.89 6.01 -1.34
C PHE A 66 13.75 6.47 -0.42
N GLY A 67 12.71 5.65 -0.23
CA GLY A 67 11.46 6.01 0.48
C GLY A 67 11.25 5.34 1.83
N ALA A 68 11.82 4.15 2.07
CA ALA A 68 11.65 3.39 3.30
C ALA A 68 12.61 3.83 4.44
N GLN A 69 13.58 4.70 4.17
CA GLN A 69 14.45 5.34 5.19
C GLN A 69 13.69 6.29 6.14
N GLY A 70 12.35 6.27 6.16
CA GLY A 70 11.48 7.21 6.86
C GLY A 70 10.84 6.71 8.16
N ALA A 71 11.12 5.49 8.62
CA ALA A 71 10.68 5.05 9.95
C ALA A 71 11.89 4.97 10.90
N PRO A 72 12.16 6.01 11.71
CA PRO A 72 13.08 5.84 12.83
C PRO A 72 12.50 4.78 13.78
N GLU A 73 13.30 3.75 14.03
CA GLU A 73 13.13 2.85 15.17
C GLU A 73 13.16 3.69 16.46
N ASP A 74 12.11 3.61 17.29
CA ASP A 74 12.15 3.94 18.73
C ASP A 74 11.20 3.01 19.51
#